data_AF-A0A7K2P435-F1
#
_entry.id   AF-A0A7K2P435-F1
#
_cell.length_a   1.000
_cell.length_b   1.000
_cell.length_c   1.000
_cell.angle_alpha   90.00
_cell.angle_beta   90.00
_cell.angle_gamma   90.00
#
_symmetry.space_group_name_H-M   'P 1'
#
loop_
_entity.id
_entity.type
_entity.pdbx_description
1 polymer ?
#
loop_
_entity_poly.entity_id
_entity_poly.type
_entity_poly.pdbx_seq_one_letter_code
_entity_poly.pdbx_strand_id
1 'polypeptide(L)'
;VSFGGASGTELAAACGNASALAAAYGTALDAAGSTQADFDVEGDALTDADSVALRSEAIALLQEQRDDLDVSFTLPVMPTGLDTDGLALLASANDHGVRVSAVNLMTMNYGESYAADMGDYALASAKAAHSQLRKVFGTSDADAWRGMALTSMLGVNDVAGETFTLADAAEVRAFAEEKGIAWVSMWAAFRDVQCAEDASATDALTTCSGVAQEDGAFGTAFGA
;
A
#
# COMPACT_ATOMS: atom_id res chain seq x y z
N VAL A 1 -10.70 6.47 -0.47
CA VAL A 1 -10.98 5.96 0.91
C VAL A 1 -10.20 4.69 1.09
N SER A 2 -9.40 4.57 2.15
CA SER A 2 -8.67 3.33 2.45
C SER A 2 -9.44 2.49 3.47
N PHE A 3 -9.50 1.18 3.26
CA PHE A 3 -10.15 0.19 4.09
C PHE A 3 -9.12 -0.81 4.62
N GLY A 4 -9.16 -1.11 5.91
CA GLY A 4 -8.26 -2.07 6.55
C GLY A 4 -7.12 -1.38 7.30
N GLY A 5 -5.88 -1.79 6.98
CA GLY A 5 -4.65 -1.43 7.69
C GLY A 5 -4.29 -2.39 8.83
N ALA A 6 -3.15 -2.16 9.46
CA ALA A 6 -2.53 -3.04 10.46
C ALA A 6 -3.35 -3.28 11.75
N SER A 7 -4.49 -2.61 11.95
CA SER A 7 -5.26 -2.70 13.19
C SER A 7 -6.77 -2.58 12.96
N GLY A 8 -7.52 -3.22 13.86
CA GLY A 8 -8.98 -3.27 13.80
C GLY A 8 -9.50 -4.54 13.12
N THR A 9 -10.82 -4.66 13.04
CA THR A 9 -11.46 -5.77 12.33
C THR A 9 -11.75 -5.33 10.90
N GLU A 10 -11.13 -6.00 9.93
CA GLU A 10 -11.37 -5.76 8.52
C GLU A 10 -12.82 -6.11 8.15
N LEU A 11 -13.42 -5.33 7.23
CA LEU A 11 -14.85 -5.43 6.94
C LEU A 11 -15.26 -6.78 6.32
N ALA A 12 -14.41 -7.42 5.52
CA ALA A 12 -14.69 -8.75 4.99
C ALA A 12 -14.67 -9.82 6.09
N ALA A 13 -13.86 -9.66 7.14
CA ALA A 13 -13.93 -10.53 8.32
C ALA A 13 -15.19 -10.29 9.19
N ALA A 14 -15.83 -9.12 9.08
CA ALA A 14 -17.00 -8.75 9.88
C ALA A 14 -18.34 -8.98 9.18
N CYS A 15 -18.39 -8.84 7.85
CA CYS A 15 -19.61 -8.94 7.06
C CYS A 15 -19.93 -10.39 6.68
N GLY A 16 -21.21 -10.78 6.73
CA GLY A 16 -21.62 -12.17 6.50
C GLY A 16 -21.80 -12.60 5.05
N ASN A 17 -21.77 -11.68 4.07
CA ASN A 17 -21.89 -11.97 2.64
C ASN A 17 -21.47 -10.77 1.77
N ALA A 18 -21.24 -11.03 0.48
CA ALA A 18 -20.67 -10.06 -0.46
C ALA A 18 -21.56 -8.83 -0.66
N SER A 19 -22.88 -8.99 -0.70
CA SER A 19 -23.81 -7.86 -0.84
C SER A 19 -23.78 -6.92 0.37
N ALA A 20 -23.72 -7.47 1.59
CA ALA A 20 -23.59 -6.68 2.81
C ALA A 20 -22.25 -5.94 2.85
N LEU A 21 -21.18 -6.60 2.44
CA LEU A 21 -19.84 -6.03 2.38
C LEU A 21 -19.74 -4.91 1.32
N ALA A 22 -20.26 -5.14 0.11
CA ALA A 22 -20.33 -4.13 -0.94
C ALA A 22 -21.12 -2.89 -0.50
N ALA A 23 -22.24 -3.09 0.20
CA ALA A 23 -23.02 -1.99 0.76
C ALA A 23 -22.26 -1.20 1.85
N ALA A 24 -21.47 -1.89 2.68
CA ALA A 24 -20.63 -1.23 3.69
C ALA A 24 -19.52 -0.38 3.04
N TYR A 25 -18.81 -0.93 2.05
CA TYR A 25 -17.82 -0.17 1.26
C TYR A 25 -18.46 1.03 0.55
N GLY A 26 -19.61 0.83 -0.10
CA GLY A 26 -20.36 1.90 -0.77
C GLY A 26 -20.77 3.01 0.19
N THR A 27 -21.22 2.67 1.40
CA THR A 27 -21.61 3.66 2.43
C THR A 27 -20.44 4.55 2.83
N ALA A 28 -19.25 3.97 3.02
CA ALA A 28 -18.05 4.73 3.38
C ALA A 28 -17.58 5.62 2.23
N LEU A 29 -17.62 5.12 0.99
CA LEU A 29 -17.31 5.90 -0.21
C LEU A 29 -18.27 7.08 -0.39
N ASP A 30 -19.57 6.86 -0.22
CA ASP A 30 -20.59 7.92 -0.31
C ASP A 30 -20.39 8.98 0.77
N ALA A 31 -20.09 8.56 2.00
CA ALA A 31 -19.82 9.48 3.10
C ALA A 31 -18.59 10.37 2.83
N ALA A 32 -17.59 9.84 2.13
CA ALA A 32 -16.39 10.58 1.73
C ALA A 32 -16.55 11.33 0.38
N GLY A 33 -17.62 11.09 -0.37
CA GLY A 33 -17.77 11.59 -1.75
C GLY A 33 -16.70 11.07 -2.71
N SER A 34 -16.21 9.84 -2.49
CA SER A 34 -15.06 9.27 -3.18
C SER A 34 -15.48 8.17 -4.17
N THR A 35 -14.87 8.18 -5.35
CA THR A 35 -14.94 7.08 -6.33
C THR A 35 -13.69 6.20 -6.29
N GLN A 36 -12.73 6.49 -5.40
CA GLN A 36 -11.51 5.72 -5.22
C GLN A 36 -11.58 4.91 -3.92
N ALA A 37 -11.42 3.60 -4.04
CA ALA A 37 -11.35 2.66 -2.94
C ALA A 37 -9.96 2.02 -2.91
N ASP A 38 -9.27 2.14 -1.78
CA ASP A 38 -8.03 1.48 -1.50
C ASP A 38 -8.27 0.40 -0.44
N PHE A 39 -7.84 -0.82 -0.70
CA PHE A 39 -7.95 -1.94 0.22
C PHE A 39 -6.57 -2.26 0.76
N ASP A 40 -6.27 -1.72 1.94
CA ASP A 40 -5.05 -1.96 2.70
C ASP A 40 -5.23 -3.24 3.52
N VAL A 41 -4.74 -4.36 2.97
CA VAL A 41 -4.98 -5.68 3.55
C VAL A 41 -3.68 -6.23 4.10
N GLU A 42 -3.65 -6.37 5.43
CA GLU A 42 -2.45 -6.74 6.19
C GLU A 42 -2.71 -7.90 7.16
N GLY A 43 -1.63 -8.56 7.59
CA GLY A 43 -1.64 -9.55 8.65
C GLY A 43 -2.66 -10.68 8.43
N ASP A 44 -3.42 -11.02 9.48
CA ASP A 44 -4.37 -12.14 9.46
C ASP A 44 -5.41 -12.02 8.33
N ALA A 45 -5.76 -10.81 7.90
CA ALA A 45 -6.73 -10.56 6.83
C ALA A 45 -6.25 -11.03 5.43
N LEU A 46 -4.93 -11.21 5.25
CA LEU A 46 -4.35 -11.81 4.04
C LEU A 46 -4.41 -13.34 4.08
N THR A 47 -4.33 -13.92 5.27
CA THR A 47 -4.26 -15.38 5.45
C THR A 47 -5.63 -16.07 5.51
N ASP A 48 -6.69 -15.30 5.72
CA ASP A 48 -8.07 -15.80 5.73
C ASP A 48 -8.65 -15.87 4.29
N ALA A 49 -8.56 -17.06 3.70
CA ALA A 49 -9.01 -17.32 2.34
C ALA A 49 -10.51 -17.03 2.12
N ASP A 50 -11.36 -17.25 3.14
CA ASP A 50 -12.80 -17.00 3.03
C ASP A 50 -13.05 -15.48 2.96
N SER A 51 -12.37 -14.70 3.81
CA SER A 51 -12.42 -13.23 3.76
C SER A 51 -11.84 -12.67 2.45
N VAL A 52 -10.77 -13.25 1.91
CA VAL A 52 -10.18 -12.85 0.62
C VAL A 52 -11.15 -13.05 -0.55
N ALA A 53 -11.79 -14.23 -0.63
CA ALA A 53 -12.77 -14.52 -1.66
C ALA A 53 -14.00 -13.61 -1.52
N LEU A 54 -14.51 -13.45 -0.30
CA LEU A 54 -15.65 -12.59 0.01
C LEU A 54 -15.41 -11.12 -0.37
N ARG A 55 -14.21 -10.61 -0.07
CA ARG A 55 -13.77 -9.26 -0.46
C ARG A 55 -13.77 -9.10 -1.97
N SER A 56 -13.22 -10.08 -2.68
CA SER A 56 -13.13 -10.07 -4.15
C SER A 56 -14.53 -10.04 -4.79
N GLU A 57 -15.45 -10.89 -4.32
CA GLU A 57 -16.84 -10.91 -4.77
C GLU A 57 -17.56 -9.58 -4.48
N ALA A 58 -17.39 -9.02 -3.27
CA ALA A 58 -18.01 -7.76 -2.89
C ALA A 58 -17.51 -6.57 -3.72
N ILE A 59 -16.20 -6.51 -4.01
CA ILE A 59 -15.63 -5.45 -4.84
C ILE A 59 -16.16 -5.55 -6.27
N ALA A 60 -16.21 -6.75 -6.85
CA ALA A 60 -16.77 -6.97 -8.18
C ALA A 60 -18.24 -6.51 -8.25
N LEU A 61 -19.06 -6.91 -7.28
CA LEU A 61 -20.46 -6.46 -7.15
C LEU A 61 -20.58 -4.94 -7.02
N LEU A 62 -19.67 -4.30 -6.29
CA LEU A 62 -19.68 -2.85 -6.13
C LEU A 62 -19.28 -2.14 -7.43
N GLN A 63 -18.34 -2.68 -8.19
CA GLN A 63 -17.96 -2.15 -9.51
C GLN A 63 -19.06 -2.32 -10.56
N GLU A 64 -19.91 -3.34 -10.45
CA GLU A 64 -21.12 -3.46 -11.29
C GLU A 64 -22.17 -2.37 -10.95
N GLN A 65 -22.19 -1.91 -9.70
CA GLN A 65 -23.10 -0.85 -9.25
C GLN A 65 -22.54 0.56 -9.52
N ARG A 66 -21.22 0.67 -9.69
CA ARG A 66 -20.46 1.91 -9.80
C ARG A 66 -19.39 1.78 -10.88
N ASP A 67 -19.75 2.10 -12.11
CA ASP A 67 -18.85 1.97 -13.25
C ASP A 67 -17.55 2.80 -13.10
N ASP A 68 -17.63 3.93 -12.39
CA ASP A 68 -16.52 4.85 -12.11
C ASP A 68 -15.70 4.50 -10.86
N LEU A 69 -16.00 3.39 -10.17
CA LEU A 69 -15.24 2.95 -9.02
C LEU A 69 -13.83 2.49 -9.44
N ASP A 70 -12.86 3.19 -8.90
CA ASP A 70 -11.43 2.94 -9.04
C ASP A 70 -10.91 2.18 -7.81
N VAL A 71 -10.23 1.05 -8.02
CA VAL A 71 -9.87 0.10 -6.96
C VAL A 71 -8.35 -0.14 -6.93
N SER A 72 -7.74 0.17 -5.78
CA SER A 72 -6.36 -0.22 -5.47
C SER A 72 -6.28 -1.23 -4.33
N PHE A 73 -5.21 -2.01 -4.32
CA PHE A 73 -4.81 -2.83 -3.17
C PHE A 73 -3.50 -2.31 -2.60
N THR A 74 -3.48 -1.99 -1.31
CA THR A 74 -2.26 -1.69 -0.57
C THR A 74 -1.82 -2.95 0.18
N LEU A 75 -0.60 -3.43 -0.09
CA LEU A 75 -0.13 -4.74 0.36
C LEU A 75 1.29 -4.68 0.92
N PRO A 76 1.61 -5.50 1.96
CA PRO A 76 2.98 -5.70 2.42
C PRO A 76 3.86 -6.24 1.30
N VAL A 77 5.09 -5.75 1.20
CA VAL A 77 6.07 -6.22 0.22
C VAL A 77 7.43 -6.42 0.87
N MET A 78 8.17 -7.40 0.38
CA MET A 78 9.58 -7.60 0.73
C MET A 78 10.48 -7.18 -0.44
N PRO A 79 11.80 -7.02 -0.25
CA PRO A 79 12.72 -6.78 -1.36
C PRO A 79 12.70 -7.90 -2.43
N THR A 80 12.15 -9.06 -2.09
CA THR A 80 11.90 -10.20 -2.98
C THR A 80 10.52 -10.20 -3.66
N GLY A 81 9.69 -9.18 -3.44
CA GLY A 81 8.33 -9.03 -3.96
C GLY A 81 7.24 -9.31 -2.94
N LEU A 82 6.00 -9.42 -3.42
CA LEU A 82 4.84 -9.84 -2.65
C LEU A 82 5.00 -11.30 -2.23
N ASP A 83 4.51 -11.64 -1.05
CA ASP A 83 4.49 -13.01 -0.56
C ASP A 83 3.36 -13.85 -1.18
N THR A 84 3.20 -15.08 -0.71
CA THR A 84 2.18 -15.99 -1.25
C THR A 84 0.76 -15.49 -1.00
N ASP A 85 0.51 -14.86 0.14
CA ASP A 85 -0.83 -14.47 0.56
C ASP A 85 -1.27 -13.17 -0.13
N GLY A 86 -0.36 -12.19 -0.28
CA GLY A 86 -0.58 -11.01 -1.12
C GLY A 86 -0.85 -11.40 -2.58
N LEU A 87 -0.11 -12.37 -3.13
CA LEU A 87 -0.37 -12.88 -4.48
C LEU A 87 -1.69 -13.64 -4.58
N ALA A 88 -2.08 -14.40 -3.56
CA ALA A 88 -3.35 -15.11 -3.52
C ALA A 88 -4.54 -14.12 -3.50
N LEU A 89 -4.42 -13.02 -2.77
CA LEU A 89 -5.40 -11.94 -2.78
C LEU A 89 -5.57 -11.33 -4.18
N LEU A 90 -4.46 -10.95 -4.83
CA LEU A 90 -4.52 -10.36 -6.17
C LEU A 90 -5.06 -11.36 -7.22
N ALA A 91 -4.71 -12.64 -7.11
CA ALA A 91 -5.26 -13.69 -7.95
C ALA A 91 -6.77 -13.86 -7.74
N SER A 92 -7.23 -13.87 -6.48
CA SER A 92 -8.66 -13.92 -6.15
C SER A 92 -9.42 -12.73 -6.74
N ALA A 93 -8.89 -11.51 -6.62
CA ALA A 93 -9.50 -10.33 -7.21
C ALA A 93 -9.63 -10.45 -8.73
N ASN A 94 -8.56 -10.88 -9.40
CA ASN A 94 -8.55 -11.10 -10.85
C ASN A 94 -9.55 -12.19 -11.28
N ASP A 95 -9.63 -13.32 -10.56
CA ASP A 95 -10.52 -14.44 -10.85
C ASP A 95 -12.01 -14.07 -10.67
N HIS A 96 -12.32 -13.14 -9.77
CA HIS A 96 -13.67 -12.58 -9.58
C HIS A 96 -13.99 -11.40 -10.51
N GLY A 97 -13.06 -11.02 -11.41
CA GLY A 97 -13.28 -9.96 -12.38
C GLY A 97 -13.18 -8.54 -11.81
N VAL A 98 -12.53 -8.35 -10.66
CA VAL A 98 -12.25 -7.02 -10.12
C VAL A 98 -11.34 -6.25 -11.07
N ARG A 99 -11.76 -5.06 -11.48
CA ARG A 99 -10.94 -4.11 -12.24
C ARG A 99 -10.00 -3.37 -11.28
N VAL A 100 -8.83 -3.95 -11.05
CA VAL A 100 -7.76 -3.33 -10.23
C VAL A 100 -7.02 -2.28 -11.07
N SER A 101 -6.96 -1.05 -10.57
CA SER A 101 -6.22 0.03 -11.23
C SER A 101 -4.77 0.10 -10.80
N ALA A 102 -4.49 -0.20 -9.53
CA ALA A 102 -3.12 -0.31 -9.05
C ALA A 102 -2.95 -1.28 -7.89
N VAL A 103 -1.72 -1.77 -7.76
CA VAL A 103 -1.21 -2.42 -6.56
C VAL A 103 -0.17 -1.51 -5.93
N ASN A 104 -0.51 -0.98 -4.75
CA ASN A 104 0.31 -0.10 -3.94
C ASN A 104 1.14 -0.93 -2.96
N LEU A 105 2.46 -0.87 -3.08
CA LEU A 105 3.38 -1.69 -2.30
C LEU A 105 3.82 -0.91 -1.05
N MET A 106 3.63 -1.50 0.12
CA MET A 106 4.14 -0.95 1.38
C MET A 106 5.63 -1.24 1.51
N THR A 107 6.44 -0.36 0.94
CA THR A 107 7.90 -0.38 0.95
C THR A 107 8.47 0.03 2.31
N MET A 108 8.15 -0.74 3.35
CA MET A 108 8.47 -0.48 4.76
C MET A 108 8.50 -1.78 5.56
N ASN A 109 9.08 -1.75 6.75
CA ASN A 109 9.03 -2.83 7.74
C ASN A 109 9.50 -4.19 7.17
N TYR A 110 10.64 -4.20 6.49
CA TYR A 110 11.22 -5.38 5.84
C TYR A 110 11.77 -6.41 6.85
N GLY A 111 12.05 -5.99 8.08
CA GLY A 111 12.48 -6.86 9.17
C GLY A 111 13.98 -6.77 9.46
N GLU A 112 14.37 -7.05 10.71
CA GLU A 112 15.70 -6.72 11.27
C GLU A 112 16.91 -7.26 10.48
N SER A 113 16.72 -8.29 9.66
CA SER A 113 17.80 -8.83 8.80
C SER A 113 18.15 -7.93 7.62
N TYR A 114 17.29 -6.96 7.28
CA TYR A 114 17.48 -6.00 6.20
C TYR A 114 18.08 -4.70 6.77
N ALA A 115 19.41 -4.62 6.76
CA ALA A 115 20.17 -3.52 7.39
C ALA A 115 20.83 -2.56 6.37
N ALA A 116 20.46 -2.64 5.10
CA ALA A 116 20.96 -1.73 4.05
C ALA A 116 20.00 -0.55 3.83
N ASP A 117 20.24 0.19 2.74
CA ASP A 117 19.51 1.38 2.37
C ASP A 117 18.03 1.09 2.05
N MET A 118 17.12 1.92 2.59
CA MET A 118 15.68 1.71 2.47
C MET A 118 15.14 2.07 1.07
N GLY A 119 15.77 3.02 0.38
CA GLY A 119 15.46 3.36 -1.01
C GLY A 119 15.81 2.21 -1.95
N ASP A 120 16.99 1.64 -1.79
CA ASP A 120 17.42 0.43 -2.51
C ASP A 120 16.43 -0.74 -2.31
N TYR A 121 15.96 -0.95 -1.08
CA TYR A 121 14.95 -1.98 -0.78
C TYR A 121 13.59 -1.68 -1.40
N ALA A 122 13.15 -0.43 -1.43
CA ALA A 122 11.91 -0.05 -2.11
C ALA A 122 12.00 -0.33 -3.62
N LEU A 123 13.13 0.03 -4.25
CA LEU A 123 13.39 -0.22 -5.67
C LEU A 123 13.50 -1.73 -5.98
N ALA A 124 14.12 -2.52 -5.10
CA ALA A 124 14.19 -3.97 -5.23
C ALA A 124 12.80 -4.61 -5.14
N SER A 125 12.01 -4.21 -4.14
CA SER A 125 10.63 -4.65 -3.94
C SER A 125 9.78 -4.38 -5.19
N ALA A 126 9.86 -3.16 -5.74
CA ALA A 126 9.15 -2.75 -6.94
C ALA A 126 9.53 -3.61 -8.16
N LYS A 127 10.83 -3.87 -8.39
CA LYS A 127 11.31 -4.72 -9.49
C LYS A 127 10.84 -6.17 -9.38
N ALA A 128 10.84 -6.71 -8.16
CA ALA A 128 10.37 -8.07 -7.93
C ALA A 128 8.84 -8.18 -8.12
N ALA A 129 8.09 -7.25 -7.52
CA ALA A 129 6.65 -7.17 -7.65
C ALA A 129 6.20 -6.96 -9.09
N HIS A 130 6.91 -6.16 -9.89
CA HIS A 130 6.61 -5.95 -11.31
C HIS A 130 6.49 -7.26 -12.08
N SER A 131 7.44 -8.19 -11.89
CA SER A 131 7.39 -9.50 -12.54
C SER A 131 6.20 -10.33 -12.08
N GLN A 132 5.81 -10.21 -10.82
CA GLN A 132 4.65 -10.89 -10.24
C GLN A 132 3.33 -10.33 -10.79
N LEU A 133 3.18 -8.99 -10.82
CA LEU A 133 1.99 -8.31 -11.34
C LEU A 133 1.73 -8.64 -12.81
N ARG A 134 2.78 -8.67 -13.63
CA ARG A 134 2.68 -9.12 -15.03
C ARG A 134 2.11 -10.53 -15.16
N LYS A 135 2.50 -11.43 -14.25
CA LYS A 135 2.04 -12.82 -14.26
C LYS A 135 0.61 -12.94 -13.77
N VAL A 136 0.24 -12.23 -12.69
CA VAL A 136 -1.11 -12.28 -12.11
C VAL A 136 -2.14 -11.68 -13.06
N PHE A 137 -1.88 -10.50 -13.61
CA PHE A 137 -2.85 -9.75 -14.42
C PHE A 137 -2.67 -9.92 -15.93
N GLY A 138 -1.66 -10.67 -16.38
CA GLY A 138 -1.37 -10.85 -17.80
C GLY A 138 -1.02 -9.55 -18.54
N THR A 139 -0.49 -8.55 -17.82
CA THR A 139 -0.24 -7.21 -18.34
C THR A 139 1.07 -7.11 -19.13
N SER A 140 1.16 -6.08 -19.98
CA SER A 140 2.43 -5.73 -20.62
C SER A 140 3.45 -5.23 -19.58
N ASP A 141 4.71 -5.15 -19.99
CA ASP A 141 5.78 -4.62 -19.14
C ASP A 141 5.48 -3.20 -18.63
N ALA A 142 5.03 -2.33 -19.52
CA ALA A 142 4.74 -0.94 -19.20
C ALA A 142 3.42 -0.78 -18.42
N ASP A 143 2.42 -1.63 -18.67
CA ASP A 143 1.17 -1.63 -17.90
C ASP A 143 1.39 -2.06 -16.45
N ALA A 144 2.27 -3.04 -16.20
CA ALA A 144 2.58 -3.46 -14.85
C ALA A 144 3.27 -2.37 -14.02
N TRP A 145 4.10 -1.52 -14.62
CA TRP A 145 4.64 -0.33 -13.94
C TRP A 145 3.54 0.71 -13.70
N ARG A 146 2.72 1.03 -14.72
CA ARG A 146 1.62 1.98 -14.59
C ARG A 146 0.51 1.57 -13.63
N GLY A 147 0.36 0.27 -13.36
CA GLY A 147 -0.55 -0.30 -12.37
C GLY A 147 0.13 -0.59 -11.04
N MET A 148 1.31 -0.01 -10.78
CA MET A 148 2.01 -0.12 -9.50
C MET A 148 2.02 1.25 -8.82
N ALA A 149 1.97 1.24 -7.49
CA ALA A 149 2.28 2.40 -6.67
C ALA A 149 3.20 1.99 -5.52
N LEU A 150 3.88 2.96 -4.90
CA LEU A 150 4.80 2.72 -3.79
C LEU A 150 4.43 3.61 -2.60
N THR A 151 4.24 3.00 -1.44
CA THR A 151 4.05 3.71 -0.18
C THR A 151 5.19 3.38 0.77
N SER A 152 5.96 4.38 1.17
CA SER A 152 7.06 4.21 2.13
C SER A 152 6.66 4.77 3.49
N MET A 153 7.08 4.14 4.58
CA MET A 153 6.97 4.74 5.90
C MET A 153 8.13 5.71 6.05
N LEU A 154 7.82 6.98 6.32
CA LEU A 154 8.84 8.03 6.38
C LEU A 154 9.62 7.97 7.70
N GLY A 155 10.90 8.33 7.68
CA GLY A 155 11.74 8.36 8.87
C GLY A 155 11.88 6.98 9.53
N VAL A 156 11.88 6.94 10.86
CA VAL A 156 12.04 5.71 11.64
C VAL A 156 10.81 4.82 11.48
N ASN A 157 11.06 3.55 11.15
CA ASN A 157 10.04 2.53 10.95
C ASN A 157 9.79 1.69 12.21
N ASP A 158 8.79 0.80 12.16
CA ASP A 158 8.43 -0.07 13.30
C ASP A 158 9.48 -1.16 13.56
N VAL A 159 10.25 -1.51 12.53
CA VAL A 159 11.37 -2.45 12.63
C VAL A 159 12.63 -1.72 13.09
N ALA A 160 13.22 -2.22 14.18
CA ALA A 160 14.45 -1.65 14.73
C ALA A 160 15.58 -1.61 13.69
N GLY A 161 16.18 -0.43 13.52
CA GLY A 161 17.27 -0.19 12.58
C GLY A 161 16.83 0.26 11.18
N GLU A 162 15.54 0.28 10.89
CA GLU A 162 15.02 0.83 9.64
C GLU A 162 14.73 2.33 9.77
N THR A 163 15.29 3.12 8.86
CA THR A 163 15.01 4.56 8.77
C THR A 163 15.00 4.98 7.31
N PHE A 164 13.83 5.38 6.81
CA PHE A 164 13.64 5.91 5.47
C PHE A 164 13.94 7.41 5.44
N THR A 165 14.98 7.81 4.71
CA THR A 165 15.50 9.18 4.69
C THR A 165 14.90 10.03 3.58
N LEU A 166 15.15 11.35 3.61
CA LEU A 166 14.80 12.24 2.51
C LEU A 166 15.55 11.91 1.20
N ALA A 167 16.74 11.31 1.29
CA ALA A 167 17.46 10.85 0.10
C ALA A 167 16.72 9.67 -0.55
N ASP A 168 16.27 8.72 0.27
CA ASP A 168 15.49 7.55 -0.15
C ASP A 168 14.16 7.99 -0.79
N ALA A 169 13.50 9.01 -0.23
CA ALA A 169 12.30 9.61 -0.81
C ALA A 169 12.56 10.15 -2.23
N ALA A 170 13.65 10.89 -2.42
CA ALA A 170 14.04 11.42 -3.73
C ALA A 170 14.40 10.30 -4.72
N GLU A 171 15.05 9.23 -4.25
CA GLU A 171 15.37 8.06 -5.07
C GLU A 171 14.10 7.33 -5.53
N VAL A 172 13.18 7.02 -4.61
CA VAL A 172 11.90 6.37 -4.90
C VAL A 172 11.08 7.20 -5.89
N ARG A 173 11.02 8.54 -5.70
CA ARG A 173 10.34 9.44 -6.64
C ARG A 173 10.97 9.39 -8.02
N ALA A 174 12.29 9.53 -8.13
CA ALA A 174 12.99 9.50 -9.42
C ALA A 174 12.78 8.16 -10.14
N PHE A 175 12.82 7.04 -9.41
CA PHE A 175 12.54 5.73 -9.95
C PHE A 175 11.10 5.60 -10.45
N ALA A 176 10.14 6.11 -9.68
CA ALA A 176 8.72 6.10 -10.06
C ALA A 176 8.48 6.89 -11.35
N GLU A 177 9.12 8.04 -11.53
CA GLU A 177 9.07 8.82 -12.77
C GLU A 177 9.70 8.08 -13.94
N GLU A 178 10.88 7.48 -13.74
CA GLU A 178 11.59 6.72 -14.77
C GLU A 178 10.73 5.56 -15.31
N LYS A 179 10.02 4.86 -14.42
CA LYS A 179 9.21 3.69 -14.77
C LYS A 179 7.78 4.03 -15.17
N GLY A 180 7.31 5.24 -14.87
CA GLY A 180 5.90 5.61 -15.03
C GLY A 180 5.00 4.88 -14.04
N ILE A 181 5.46 4.74 -12.80
CA ILE A 181 4.66 4.22 -11.66
C ILE A 181 3.48 5.18 -11.41
N ALA A 182 2.34 4.60 -11.04
CA ALA A 182 1.06 5.31 -10.93
C ALA A 182 1.12 6.48 -9.95
N TRP A 183 1.65 6.23 -8.75
CA TRP A 183 1.92 7.23 -7.73
C TRP A 183 2.94 6.74 -6.70
N VAL A 184 3.42 7.69 -5.91
CA VAL A 184 4.16 7.46 -4.68
C VAL A 184 3.39 8.13 -3.52
N SER A 185 3.40 7.49 -2.35
CA SER A 185 2.76 7.99 -1.14
C SER A 185 3.59 7.64 0.10
N MET A 186 3.13 8.09 1.26
CA MET A 186 3.86 7.90 2.51
C MET A 186 2.96 7.57 3.69
N TRP A 187 3.48 6.74 4.60
CA TRP A 187 2.96 6.56 5.95
C TRP A 187 3.77 7.40 6.96
N ALA A 188 3.26 8.51 7.47
CA ALA A 188 1.98 9.13 7.14
C ALA A 188 2.12 10.65 7.14
N ALA A 189 1.21 11.37 6.50
CA ALA A 189 1.29 12.82 6.35
C ALA A 189 1.46 13.57 7.69
N PHE A 190 0.84 13.11 8.77
CA PHE A 190 0.98 13.72 10.11
C PHE A 190 2.32 13.43 10.80
N ARG A 191 3.11 12.48 10.28
CA ARG A 191 4.48 12.19 10.74
C ARG A 191 5.51 13.06 10.02
N ASP A 192 5.15 13.77 8.95
CA ASP A 192 6.06 14.55 8.11
C ASP A 192 6.46 15.90 8.76
N VAL A 193 6.97 15.80 9.97
CA VAL A 193 7.46 16.88 10.82
C VAL A 193 8.63 16.37 11.65
N GLN A 194 9.56 17.26 11.98
CA GLN A 194 10.67 16.90 12.87
C GLN A 194 10.16 16.64 14.30
N CYS A 195 10.73 15.64 14.96
CA CYS A 195 10.44 15.39 16.37
C CYS A 195 11.06 16.47 17.29
N ALA A 196 10.49 16.63 18.48
CA ALA A 196 11.12 17.42 19.54
C ALA A 196 12.50 16.84 19.94
N GLU A 197 13.42 17.70 20.40
CA GLU A 197 14.81 17.31 20.69
C GLU A 197 14.94 16.19 21.74
N ASP A 198 13.95 16.01 22.61
CA ASP A 198 13.92 15.00 23.68
C ASP A 198 13.16 13.72 23.30
N ALA A 199 12.61 13.64 22.09
CA ALA A 199 11.93 12.45 21.61
C ALA A 199 12.94 11.34 21.28
N SER A 200 12.75 10.14 21.87
CA SER A 200 13.53 8.97 21.50
C SER A 200 13.11 8.50 20.11
N ALA A 201 13.97 8.69 19.11
CA ALA A 201 13.77 8.19 17.74
C ALA A 201 14.27 6.75 17.57
N THR A 202 14.30 5.95 18.65
CA THR A 202 14.71 4.53 18.60
C THR A 202 13.61 3.62 18.08
N ASP A 203 12.36 4.05 18.24
CA ASP A 203 11.15 3.36 17.78
C ASP A 203 10.31 4.32 16.94
N ALA A 204 9.46 3.79 16.06
CA ALA A 204 8.54 4.60 15.29
C ALA A 204 7.61 5.43 16.20
N LEU A 205 7.54 6.72 15.90
CA LEU A 205 6.63 7.66 16.57
C LEU A 205 5.41 7.94 15.71
N THR A 206 4.26 8.10 16.36
CA THR A 206 2.97 8.32 15.69
C THR A 206 2.75 9.76 15.25
N THR A 207 3.56 10.73 15.69
CA THR A 207 3.31 12.16 15.46
C THR A 207 4.45 12.90 14.77
N CYS A 208 5.57 12.21 14.48
CA CYS A 208 6.73 12.79 13.82
C CYS A 208 7.59 11.67 13.20
N SER A 209 8.54 12.05 12.36
CA SER A 209 9.30 11.12 11.53
C SER A 209 10.43 10.42 12.25
N GLY A 210 10.98 11.03 13.30
CA GLY A 210 12.20 10.57 13.96
C GLY A 210 13.49 10.96 13.23
N VAL A 211 13.41 11.77 12.17
CA VAL A 211 14.57 12.32 11.45
C VAL A 211 14.58 13.84 11.45
N ALA A 212 15.76 14.43 11.25
CA ALA A 212 15.89 15.88 11.09
C ALA A 212 15.33 16.31 9.73
N GLN A 213 14.42 17.26 9.72
CA GLN A 213 13.72 17.73 8.52
C GLN A 213 13.01 19.06 8.75
N GLU A 214 12.59 19.70 7.66
CA GLU A 214 11.56 20.75 7.71
C GLU A 214 10.16 20.11 7.70
N ASP A 215 9.15 20.85 8.14
CA ASP A 215 7.75 20.43 8.07
C ASP A 215 7.32 20.22 6.60
N GLY A 216 6.77 19.04 6.28
CA GLY A 216 6.32 18.73 4.93
C GLY A 216 7.44 18.33 3.95
N ALA A 217 8.66 18.08 4.43
CA ALA A 217 9.81 17.79 3.58
C ALA A 217 9.64 16.49 2.77
N PHE A 218 9.10 15.42 3.36
CA PHE A 218 8.86 14.17 2.64
C PHE A 218 7.74 14.32 1.61
N GLY A 219 6.65 15.02 1.96
CA GLY A 219 5.57 15.33 1.04
C GLY A 219 6.04 16.15 -0.15
N THR A 220 6.97 17.09 0.08
CA THR A 220 7.62 17.84 -1.00
C THR A 220 8.50 16.93 -1.86
N ALA A 221 9.31 16.05 -1.25
CA ALA A 221 10.18 15.12 -1.98
C ALA A 221 9.38 14.14 -2.86
N PHE A 222 8.27 13.62 -2.36
CA PHE A 222 7.38 12.75 -3.13
C PHE A 222 6.51 13.49 -4.15
N GLY A 223 6.24 14.78 -3.94
CA GLY A 223 5.40 15.60 -4.83
C GLY A 223 6.14 16.38 -5.92
N ALA A 224 7.47 16.50 -5.81
CA ALA A 224 8.35 17.29 -6.69
C ALA A 224 8.33 16.85 -8.15
#